data_AF-L8HP25-F1
#
_entry.id   AF-L8HP25-F1
#
_cell.length_a   1.000
_cell.length_b   1.000
_cell.length_c   1.000
_cell.angle_alpha   90.00
_cell.angle_beta   90.00
_cell.angle_gamma   90.00
#
_symmetry.space_group_name_H-M   'P 1'
#
loop_
_entity.id
_entity.type
_entity.pdbx_description
1 polymer ?
#
loop_
_entity_poly.entity_id
_entity_poly.type
_entity_poly.pdbx_seq_one_letter_code
_entity_poly.pdbx_strand_id
1 'polypeptide(L)'
;LPNNGRVRGGRGLPKTGLLMNLLGMIFLKGNCAPEEDIWKYLGTMRVYARRKHIIYGEPRKLITKDLVRLKYLEYRQVANSDPPPYEFLWGSKAHLETSKMKVLEFLAKVNDAVPSDFPAYYEEALRDEEEKAQGMHAAR
;
A
#
# COMPACT_ATOMS: atom_id res chain seq x y z
N LEU A 1 7.70 7.55 2.56
CA LEU A 1 7.89 7.39 4.03
C LEU A 1 8.87 8.46 4.53
N PRO A 2 8.59 9.13 5.68
CA PRO A 2 9.49 10.14 6.25
C PRO A 2 10.85 9.54 6.65
N ASN A 3 11.82 10.39 7.03
CA ASN A 3 13.11 9.97 7.62
C ASN A 3 13.90 8.93 6.78
N ASN A 4 14.03 9.14 5.47
CA ASN A 4 14.63 8.17 4.53
C ASN A 4 14.03 6.77 4.68
N GLY A 5 12.69 6.68 4.58
CA GLY A 5 12.00 5.40 4.56
C GLY A 5 11.64 4.83 5.93
N ARG A 6 11.67 5.61 7.01
CA ARG A 6 11.45 5.14 8.39
C ARG A 6 10.27 5.85 9.07
N VAL A 7 9.50 5.07 9.83
CA VAL A 7 8.38 5.60 10.64
C VAL A 7 8.87 6.57 11.73
N ARG A 8 10.02 6.30 12.35
CA ARG A 8 10.66 7.17 13.34
C ARG A 8 12.11 7.45 12.91
N GLY A 9 12.54 8.70 13.02
CA GLY A 9 13.93 9.10 12.71
C GLY A 9 14.95 8.32 13.55
N GLY A 10 16.06 7.94 12.93
CA GLY A 10 17.21 7.31 13.60
C GLY A 10 17.01 5.90 14.15
N ARG A 11 15.84 5.25 13.98
CA ARG A 11 15.59 3.88 14.51
C ARG A 11 15.07 2.90 13.47
N GLY A 12 15.71 1.73 13.43
CA GLY A 12 15.33 0.59 12.59
C GLY A 12 15.72 0.75 11.12
N LEU A 13 15.37 -0.26 10.33
CA LEU A 13 15.64 -0.29 8.88
C LEU A 13 14.54 0.42 8.07
N PRO A 14 14.81 0.83 6.82
CA PRO A 14 13.81 1.36 5.91
C PRO A 14 12.65 0.38 5.70
N LYS A 15 11.42 0.91 5.65
CA LYS A 15 10.16 0.17 5.52
C LYS A 15 9.43 0.51 4.23
N THR A 16 10.06 1.28 3.34
CA THR A 16 9.45 1.74 2.08
C THR A 16 9.07 0.56 1.20
N GLY A 17 9.93 -0.47 1.10
CA GLY A 17 9.60 -1.67 0.32
C GLY A 17 8.36 -2.41 0.84
N LEU A 18 8.19 -2.51 2.17
CA LEU A 18 6.96 -3.08 2.74
C LEU A 18 5.73 -2.23 2.39
N LEU A 19 5.85 -0.90 2.50
CA LEU A 19 4.76 0.00 2.13
C LEU A 19 4.40 -0.14 0.65
N MET A 20 5.37 -0.16 -0.27
CA MET A 20 5.12 -0.31 -1.71
C MET A 20 4.41 -1.63 -2.02
N ASN A 21 4.81 -2.74 -1.37
CA ASN A 21 4.11 -4.02 -1.52
C ASN A 21 2.67 -3.98 -1.00
N LEU A 22 2.42 -3.33 0.14
CA LEU A 22 1.05 -3.17 0.68
C LEU A 22 0.17 -2.33 -0.24
N LEU A 23 0.68 -1.20 -0.73
CA LEU A 23 -0.03 -0.36 -1.69
C LEU A 23 -0.31 -1.12 -2.99
N GLY A 24 0.66 -1.91 -3.46
CA GLY A 24 0.52 -2.79 -4.61
C GLY A 24 -0.59 -3.83 -4.42
N MET A 25 -0.63 -4.52 -3.28
CA MET A 25 -1.67 -5.51 -3.00
C MET A 25 -3.07 -4.90 -2.94
N ILE A 26 -3.20 -3.70 -2.36
CA ILE A 26 -4.48 -2.98 -2.33
C ILE A 26 -4.90 -2.59 -3.74
N PHE A 27 -3.97 -2.11 -4.56
CA PHE A 27 -4.22 -1.75 -5.94
C PHE A 27 -4.67 -2.97 -6.76
N LEU A 28 -3.94 -4.09 -6.69
CA LEU A 28 -4.26 -5.34 -7.41
C LEU A 28 -5.61 -5.96 -7.00
N LYS A 29 -6.12 -5.63 -5.81
CA LYS A 29 -7.42 -6.06 -5.28
C LYS A 29 -8.57 -5.09 -5.60
N GLY A 30 -8.35 -4.11 -6.48
CA GLY A 30 -9.38 -3.14 -6.87
C GLY A 30 -9.47 -1.95 -5.92
N ASN A 31 -8.32 -1.44 -5.48
CA ASN A 31 -8.16 -0.29 -4.58
C ASN A 31 -8.67 -0.48 -3.14
N CYS A 32 -9.14 -1.68 -2.80
CA CYS A 32 -9.48 -2.08 -1.44
C CYS A 32 -9.06 -3.54 -1.22
N ALA A 33 -8.46 -3.86 -0.07
CA ALA A 33 -8.06 -5.24 0.25
C ALA A 33 -8.53 -5.67 1.64
N PRO A 34 -9.20 -6.84 1.78
CA PRO A 34 -9.50 -7.42 3.08
C PRO A 34 -8.23 -7.62 3.91
N GLU A 35 -8.33 -7.40 5.22
CA GLU A 35 -7.20 -7.60 6.15
C GLU A 35 -6.63 -9.02 6.05
N GLU A 36 -7.48 -10.03 5.86
CA GLU A 36 -7.10 -11.43 5.73
C GLU A 36 -6.20 -11.67 4.52
N ASP A 37 -6.53 -11.08 3.37
CA ASP A 37 -5.74 -11.20 2.14
C ASP A 37 -4.37 -10.54 2.29
N ILE A 38 -4.32 -9.38 2.97
CA ILE A 38 -3.06 -8.70 3.28
C ILE A 38 -2.18 -9.57 4.18
N TRP A 39 -2.74 -10.15 5.25
CA TRP A 39 -1.96 -11.02 6.13
C TRP A 39 -1.51 -12.32 5.45
N LYS A 40 -2.34 -12.89 4.57
CA LYS A 40 -1.99 -14.08 3.77
C LYS A 40 -0.80 -13.79 2.86
N TYR A 41 -0.82 -12.66 2.16
CA TYR A 41 0.31 -12.21 1.33
C TYR A 41 1.56 -11.93 2.17
N LEU A 42 1.45 -11.22 3.28
CA LEU A 42 2.58 -10.98 4.18
C LEU A 42 3.18 -12.27 4.74
N GLY A 43 2.36 -13.32 4.91
CA GLY A 43 2.80 -14.65 5.29
C GLY A 43 3.77 -15.28 4.30
N THR A 44 3.63 -15.04 3.00
CA THR A 44 4.58 -15.53 1.97
C THR A 44 5.92 -14.80 2.08
N MET A 45 5.90 -13.54 2.53
CA MET A 45 7.08 -12.74 2.87
C MET A 45 7.63 -13.01 4.28
N ARG A 46 7.11 -14.02 4.99
CA ARG A 46 7.47 -14.38 6.37
C ARG A 46 7.21 -13.26 7.41
N VAL A 47 6.26 -12.38 7.12
CA VAL A 47 5.82 -11.31 8.02
C VAL A 47 4.48 -11.70 8.65
N TYR A 48 4.43 -11.81 9.98
CA TYR A 48 3.26 -12.30 10.70
C TYR A 48 2.78 -11.32 11.77
N ALA A 49 1.47 -11.12 11.88
CA ALA A 49 0.86 -10.14 12.81
C ALA A 49 1.30 -10.31 14.28
N ARG A 50 1.47 -11.56 14.74
CA ARG A 50 1.78 -11.91 16.13
C ARG A 50 3.27 -12.16 16.40
N ARG A 51 4.15 -11.99 15.41
CA ARG A 51 5.59 -12.26 15.56
C ARG A 51 6.39 -11.00 15.30
N LYS A 52 7.30 -10.67 16.23
CA LYS A 52 8.24 -9.58 16.03
C LYS A 52 9.19 -9.94 14.88
N HIS A 53 9.23 -9.10 13.87
CA HIS A 53 10.11 -9.22 12.71
C HIS A 53 11.38 -8.37 12.94
N ILE A 54 12.55 -8.90 12.55
CA ILE A 54 13.84 -8.24 12.78
C ILE A 54 13.90 -6.87 12.09
N ILE A 55 13.32 -6.76 10.89
CA ILE A 55 13.32 -5.52 10.09
C ILE A 55 12.13 -4.60 10.43
N TYR A 56 10.96 -5.20 10.70
CA TYR A 56 9.68 -4.47 10.77
C TYR A 56 9.19 -4.25 12.20
N GLY A 57 9.86 -4.82 13.20
CA GLY A 57 9.42 -4.73 14.59
C GLY A 57 8.12 -5.51 14.78
N GLU A 58 7.09 -4.86 15.29
CA GLU A 58 5.77 -5.47 15.49
C GLU A 58 4.88 -5.20 14.26
N PRO A 59 4.67 -6.17 13.35
CA PRO A 59 4.08 -5.91 12.04
C PRO A 59 2.64 -5.40 12.14
N ARG A 60 1.85 -5.94 13.08
CA ARG A 60 0.46 -5.50 13.29
C ARG A 60 0.40 -4.02 13.65
N LYS A 61 1.18 -3.59 14.64
CA LYS A 61 1.27 -2.18 15.03
C LYS A 61 1.79 -1.31 13.89
N LEU A 62 2.81 -1.78 13.16
CA LEU A 62 3.36 -1.04 12.04
C LEU A 62 2.28 -0.75 10.98
N ILE A 63 1.54 -1.78 10.57
CA ILE A 63 0.60 -1.69 9.46
C ILE A 63 -0.68 -0.98 9.90
N THR A 64 -1.32 -1.42 10.98
CA THR A 64 -2.66 -0.94 11.36
C THR A 64 -2.65 0.35 12.18
N LYS A 65 -1.50 0.75 12.74
CA LYS A 65 -1.38 1.99 13.54
C LYS A 65 -0.40 2.97 12.94
N ASP A 66 0.84 2.56 12.70
CA ASP A 66 1.88 3.52 12.31
C ASP A 66 1.70 4.03 10.87
N LEU A 67 1.45 3.14 9.90
CA LEU A 67 1.20 3.53 8.51
C LEU A 67 -0.15 4.27 8.35
N VAL A 68 -1.15 3.90 9.14
CA VAL A 68 -2.44 4.59 9.20
C VAL A 68 -2.30 5.99 9.79
N ARG A 69 -1.57 6.14 10.89
CA ARG A 69 -1.27 7.45 11.49
C ARG A 69 -0.49 8.35 10.52
N LEU A 70 0.42 7.76 9.75
CA LEU A 70 1.16 8.47 8.70
C LEU A 70 0.33 8.74 7.43
N LYS A 71 -0.95 8.31 7.39
CA LYS A 71 -1.88 8.53 6.27
C LYS A 71 -1.47 7.87 4.95
N TYR A 72 -0.62 6.84 5.01
CA TYR A 72 -0.32 6.02 3.82
C TYR A 72 -1.35 4.92 3.61
N LEU A 73 -1.95 4.42 4.70
CA LEU A 73 -3.02 3.45 4.65
C LEU A 73 -4.24 4.01 5.36
N GLU A 74 -5.40 3.61 4.89
CA GLU A 74 -6.64 3.66 5.66
C GLU A 74 -6.97 2.25 6.10
N TYR A 75 -7.48 2.12 7.32
CA TYR A 75 -7.89 0.84 7.90
C TYR A 75 -9.26 1.05 8.51
N ARG A 76 -10.27 0.39 7.92
CA ARG A 76 -11.66 0.60 8.29
C ARG A 76 -12.40 -0.72 8.39
N GLN A 77 -13.50 -0.67 9.13
CA GLN A 77 -14.42 -1.77 9.31
C GLN A 77 -15.41 -1.79 8.14
N VAL A 78 -15.64 -2.97 7.57
CA VAL A 78 -16.68 -3.16 6.56
C VAL A 78 -18.02 -3.30 7.26
N ALA A 79 -19.03 -2.56 6.80
CA ALA A 79 -20.37 -2.66 7.36
C ALA A 79 -21.00 -4.04 7.05
N ASN A 80 -21.99 -4.44 7.85
CA ASN A 80 -22.91 -5.56 7.57
C ASN A 80 -22.35 -6.99 7.66
N SER A 81 -21.45 -7.26 8.60
CA SER A 81 -21.01 -8.64 8.91
C SER A 81 -20.66 -8.80 10.39
N ASP A 82 -20.80 -10.02 10.91
CA ASP A 82 -20.52 -10.38 12.31
C ASP A 82 -19.65 -11.65 12.40
N PRO A 83 -18.38 -11.56 12.86
CA PRO A 83 -17.69 -10.32 13.22
C PRO A 83 -17.33 -9.50 11.97
N PRO A 84 -17.37 -8.17 12.06
CA PRO A 84 -17.14 -7.29 10.92
C PRO A 84 -15.67 -7.38 10.44
N PRO A 85 -15.43 -7.74 9.16
CA PRO A 85 -14.11 -7.79 8.57
C PRO A 85 -13.58 -6.38 8.42
N TYR A 86 -12.26 -6.27 8.50
CA TYR A 86 -11.56 -5.02 8.25
C TYR A 86 -10.92 -5.05 6.87
N GLU A 87 -10.77 -3.87 6.28
CA GLU A 87 -10.14 -3.68 4.98
C GLU A 87 -9.14 -2.53 5.00
N PHE A 88 -8.21 -2.58 4.05
CA PHE A 88 -7.21 -1.56 3.80
C PHE A 88 -7.44 -0.84 2.49
N LEU A 89 -7.25 0.48 2.52
CA LEU A 89 -7.23 1.34 1.35
C LEU A 89 -5.95 2.18 1.35
N TRP A 90 -5.66 2.81 0.20
CA TRP A 90 -4.63 3.85 0.16
C TRP A 90 -5.10 5.05 0.96
N GLY A 91 -4.21 5.60 1.78
CA GLY A 91 -4.49 6.86 2.47
C GLY A 91 -4.10 8.07 1.65
N SER A 92 -4.58 9.25 2.06
CA SER A 92 -4.34 10.52 1.36
C SER A 92 -2.86 10.81 1.06
N LYS A 93 -1.94 10.41 1.95
CA LYS A 93 -0.50 10.61 1.73
C LYS A 93 0.08 9.65 0.70
N ALA A 94 -0.48 8.45 0.55
CA ALA A 94 -0.08 7.55 -0.53
C ALA A 94 -0.50 8.14 -1.89
N HIS A 95 -1.73 8.64 -2.01
CA HIS A 95 -2.18 9.31 -3.22
C HIS A 95 -1.38 10.56 -3.59
N LEU A 96 -0.85 11.27 -2.59
CA LEU A 96 -0.03 12.46 -2.80
C LEU A 96 1.43 12.12 -3.18
N GLU A 97 2.04 11.13 -2.52
CA GLU A 97 3.47 10.82 -2.71
C GLU A 97 3.75 9.81 -3.83
N THR A 98 2.76 9.04 -4.27
CA THR A 98 2.91 8.03 -5.32
C THR A 98 1.68 7.98 -6.25
N SER A 99 1.85 7.38 -7.43
CA SER A 99 0.76 7.05 -8.35
C SER A 99 0.58 5.53 -8.44
N LYS A 100 -0.58 5.09 -8.97
CA LYS A 100 -0.81 3.68 -9.30
C LYS A 100 0.25 3.17 -10.27
N MET A 101 0.66 4.00 -11.23
CA MET A 101 1.74 3.68 -12.18
C MET A 101 3.07 3.40 -11.48
N LYS A 102 3.52 4.28 -10.58
CA LYS A 102 4.76 4.07 -9.82
C LYS A 102 4.74 2.79 -8.97
N VAL A 103 3.58 2.42 -8.43
CA VAL A 103 3.41 1.18 -7.68
C VAL A 103 3.45 -0.02 -8.62
N LEU A 104 2.80 0.07 -9.79
CA LEU A 104 2.84 -0.97 -10.82
C LEU A 104 4.26 -1.20 -11.36
N GLU A 105 5.00 -0.13 -11.65
CA GLU A 105 6.42 -0.18 -12.04
C GLU A 105 7.28 -0.89 -10.99
N PHE A 106 7.07 -0.57 -9.71
CA PHE A 106 7.75 -1.25 -8.62
C PHE A 106 7.43 -2.75 -8.59
N LEU A 107 6.15 -3.12 -8.70
CA LEU A 107 5.72 -4.51 -8.71
C LEU A 107 6.28 -5.27 -9.92
N ALA A 108 6.20 -4.69 -11.11
CA ALA A 108 6.73 -5.27 -12.33
C ALA A 108 8.23 -5.53 -12.19
N LYS A 109 9.00 -4.54 -11.72
CA LYS A 109 10.43 -4.67 -11.47
C LYS A 109 10.78 -5.77 -10.47
N VAL A 110 9.99 -5.95 -9.41
CA VAL A 110 10.22 -7.02 -8.42
C VAL A 110 9.96 -8.42 -9.01
N ASN A 111 9.15 -8.50 -10.06
CA ASN A 111 8.82 -9.75 -10.75
C ASN A 111 9.56 -9.91 -12.09
N ASP A 112 10.63 -9.13 -12.33
CA ASP A 112 11.39 -9.11 -13.59
C ASP A 112 10.49 -8.95 -14.84
N ALA A 113 9.44 -8.14 -14.70
CA ALA A 113 8.42 -7.87 -15.72
C ALA A 113 8.35 -6.36 -16.03
N VAL A 114 7.51 -5.99 -17.01
CA VAL A 114 7.18 -4.59 -17.33
C VAL A 114 5.71 -4.28 -17.00
N PRO A 115 5.34 -3.01 -16.70
CA PRO A 115 3.96 -2.65 -16.37
C PRO A 115 2.92 -3.08 -17.41
N SER A 116 3.30 -3.04 -18.70
CA SER A 116 2.44 -3.46 -19.82
C SER A 116 2.13 -4.96 -19.84
N ASP A 117 2.87 -5.79 -19.10
CA ASP A 117 2.55 -7.22 -18.92
C ASP A 117 1.30 -7.43 -18.04
N PHE A 118 0.79 -6.34 -17.46
CA PHE A 118 -0.39 -6.30 -16.60
C PHE A 118 -1.46 -5.35 -17.18
N PRO A 119 -2.08 -5.66 -18.34
CA PRO A 119 -2.81 -4.67 -19.14
C PRO A 119 -3.94 -3.97 -18.38
N ALA A 120 -4.77 -4.72 -17.66
CA ALA A 120 -5.88 -4.14 -16.90
C ALA A 120 -5.43 -3.14 -15.83
N TYR A 121 -4.32 -3.44 -15.14
CA TYR A 121 -3.76 -2.57 -14.10
C TYR A 121 -3.00 -1.39 -14.72
N TYR A 122 -2.32 -1.60 -15.85
CA TYR A 122 -1.65 -0.54 -16.59
C TYR A 122 -2.64 0.50 -17.10
N GLU A 123 -3.75 0.07 -17.70
CA GLU A 123 -4.81 0.97 -18.14
C GLU A 123 -5.46 1.73 -16.97
N GLU A 124 -5.71 1.08 -15.84
CA GLU A 124 -6.23 1.77 -14.66
C GLU A 124 -5.23 2.81 -14.11
N ALA A 125 -3.94 2.47 -14.12
CA ALA A 125 -2.89 3.37 -13.69
C ALA A 125 -2.76 4.60 -14.61
N LEU A 126 -2.91 4.42 -15.93
CA LEU A 126 -2.92 5.52 -16.90
C LEU A 126 -4.12 6.45 -16.67
N ARG A 127 -5.32 5.90 -16.51
CA ARG A 127 -6.53 6.70 -16.23
C ARG A 127 -6.38 7.55 -14.96
N ASP A 128 -5.83 6.97 -13.89
CA ASP A 128 -5.56 7.70 -12.63
C ASP A 128 -4.61 8.89 -12.81
N GLU A 129 -3.61 8.77 -13.71
CA GLU A 129 -2.69 9.87 -14.02
C GLU A 129 -3.33 10.95 -14.89
N GLU A 130 -4.13 10.55 -15.89
CA GLU A 130 -4.89 11.48 -16.74
C GLU A 130 -5.91 12.29 -15.93
N GLU A 131 -6.69 11.64 -15.07
CA GLU A 131 -7.68 12.29 -14.20
C GLU A 131 -7.02 13.30 -13.25
N LYS A 132 -5.85 12.95 -12.68
CA LYS A 132 -5.09 13.87 -11.83
C LYS A 132 -4.57 15.08 -12.59
N ALA A 133 -4.06 14.88 -13.81
CA ALA A 133 -3.62 15.97 -14.66
C ALA A 133 -4.79 16.91 -15.02
N GLN A 134 -5.94 16.35 -15.40
CA GLN A 134 -7.13 17.13 -15.74
C GLN A 134 -7.70 17.89 -14.54
N GLY A 135 -7.78 17.26 -13.36
CA GLY A 135 -8.22 17.91 -12.13
C GLY A 135 -7.33 19.08 -11.71
N MET A 136 -6.01 18.99 -11.95
CA MET A 136 -5.09 20.11 -11.75
C MET A 136 -5.29 21.25 -12.75
N HIS A 137 -5.63 20.93 -14.01
CA HIS A 137 -5.91 21.92 -15.03
C HIS A 137 -7.24 22.66 -14.80
N ALA A 138 -8.27 21.99 -14.28
CA ALA A 138 -9.58 22.58 -13.98
C ALA A 138 -9.61 23.44 -12.70
N ALA A 139 -8.62 23.29 -11.82
CA ALA A 139 -8.50 24.06 -10.57
C ALA A 139 -7.64 25.34 -10.70
N ARG A 140 -7.26 25.73 -11.93
CA ARG A 140 -6.54 26.97 -12.26
C ARG A 140 -7.49 28.03 -12.79
#